data_AF-A0A963NL16-F1
#
_entry.id   AF-A0A963NL16-F1
#
_cell.length_a   1.000
_cell.length_b   1.000
_cell.length_c   1.000
_cell.angle_alpha   90.00
_cell.angle_beta   90.00
_cell.angle_gamma   90.00
#
_symmetry.space_group_name_H-M   'P 1'
#
loop_
_entity.id
_entity.type
_entity.pdbx_description
1 polymer ?
#
loop_
_entity_poly.entity_id
_entity_poly.type
_entity_poly.pdbx_seq_one_letter_code
_entity_poly.pdbx_strand_id
1 'polypeptide(L)'
;MTIPILPADEAAPAPQRDIQHYMRPGLLQLRALPPLSLYVHLPWCLKKCPYCDFNSHAVGGASALPEARYLDALRADLEAALPLVWGRPVQTVFIGGGTPSLFSPASIDQLLGDIRALLPLTAGAE
;
A
#
# COMPACT_ATOMS: atom_id res chain seq x y z
N MET A 1 -5.73 -28.77 22.38
CA MET A 1 -6.82 -28.62 21.39
C MET A 1 -6.22 -28.95 20.04
N THR A 2 -6.30 -30.22 19.66
CA THR A 2 -5.63 -30.78 18.47
C THR A 2 -6.59 -30.62 17.30
N ILE A 3 -6.24 -29.81 16.31
CA ILE A 3 -6.99 -29.74 15.05
C ILE A 3 -6.68 -31.05 14.30
N PRO A 4 -7.67 -31.92 14.04
CA PRO A 4 -7.42 -33.14 13.29
C PRO A 4 -7.09 -32.79 11.83
N ILE A 5 -5.97 -33.33 11.33
CA ILE A 5 -5.64 -33.30 9.90
C ILE A 5 -6.36 -34.49 9.27
N LEU A 6 -7.42 -34.22 8.51
CA LEU A 6 -8.13 -35.23 7.74
C LEU A 6 -7.51 -35.32 6.33
N PRO A 7 -7.37 -36.53 5.75
CA PRO A 7 -6.96 -36.69 4.36
C PRO A 7 -7.94 -36.02 3.41
N ALA A 8 -7.42 -35.46 2.31
CA ALA A 8 -8.20 -34.65 1.37
C ALA A 8 -9.45 -35.34 0.80
N ASP A 9 -9.44 -36.68 0.73
CA ASP A 9 -10.55 -37.49 0.21
C ASP A 9 -11.78 -37.56 1.15
N GLU A 10 -11.63 -37.16 2.42
CA GLU A 10 -12.74 -37.11 3.39
C GLU A 10 -13.43 -35.73 3.47
N ALA A 11 -12.88 -34.72 2.78
CA ALA A 11 -13.49 -33.40 2.73
C ALA A 11 -14.60 -33.38 1.68
N ALA A 12 -15.82 -33.00 2.10
CA ALA A 12 -16.87 -32.63 1.16
C ALA A 12 -16.31 -31.60 0.15
N PRO A 13 -16.60 -31.74 -1.16
CA PRO A 13 -16.05 -30.84 -2.16
C PRO A 13 -16.37 -29.40 -1.78
N ALA A 14 -15.38 -28.51 -1.92
CA ALA A 14 -15.57 -27.10 -1.67
C ALA A 14 -16.78 -26.62 -2.49
N PRO A 15 -17.71 -25.87 -1.88
CA PRO A 15 -18.89 -25.40 -2.59
C PRO A 15 -18.45 -24.59 -3.80
N GLN A 16 -18.73 -25.11 -5.01
CA GLN A 16 -18.52 -24.36 -6.24
C GLN A 16 -19.50 -23.19 -6.23
N ARG A 17 -18.93 -21.99 -6.05
CA ARG A 17 -19.64 -20.73 -6.11
C ARG A 17 -19.33 -20.11 -7.47
N ASP A 18 -20.34 -19.62 -8.16
CA ASP A 18 -20.13 -18.91 -9.40
C ASP A 18 -19.56 -17.51 -9.15
N ILE A 19 -19.16 -16.83 -10.23
CA ILE A 19 -18.63 -15.46 -10.12
C ILE A 19 -19.66 -14.48 -9.52
N GLN A 20 -20.95 -14.71 -9.77
CA GLN A 20 -22.03 -13.86 -9.23
C GLN A 20 -22.09 -13.94 -7.70
N HIS A 21 -21.89 -15.12 -7.12
CA HIS A 21 -21.81 -15.31 -5.68
C HIS A 21 -20.67 -14.52 -5.04
N TYR A 22 -19.52 -14.39 -5.71
CA TYR A 22 -18.37 -13.62 -5.21
C TYR A 22 -18.50 -12.12 -5.44
N MET A 23 -19.26 -11.70 -6.46
CA MET A 23 -19.51 -10.30 -6.76
C MET A 23 -20.75 -9.73 -6.03
N ARG A 24 -21.52 -10.57 -5.32
CA ARG A 24 -22.71 -10.09 -4.61
C ARG A 24 -22.33 -9.06 -3.53
N PRO A 25 -23.12 -8.00 -3.35
CA PRO A 25 -22.93 -7.07 -2.25
C PRO A 25 -22.89 -7.81 -0.91
N GLY A 26 -21.93 -7.44 -0.05
CA GLY A 26 -21.88 -7.96 1.30
C GLY A 26 -23.11 -7.54 2.12
N LEU A 27 -23.39 -8.28 3.20
CA LEU A 27 -24.43 -7.91 4.18
C LEU A 27 -24.10 -6.59 4.89
N LEU A 28 -22.83 -6.20 4.91
CA LEU A 28 -22.35 -4.93 5.44
C LEU A 28 -22.60 -3.80 4.44
N GLN A 29 -23.50 -2.89 4.81
CA GLN A 29 -23.78 -1.65 4.08
C GLN A 29 -23.28 -0.48 4.92
N LEU A 30 -22.23 0.21 4.45
CA LEU A 30 -21.70 1.39 5.14
C LEU A 30 -22.57 2.61 4.79
N ARG A 31 -22.98 3.38 5.81
CA ARG A 31 -23.77 4.61 5.63
C ARG A 31 -22.96 5.77 5.04
N ALA A 32 -21.63 5.66 5.10
CA ALA A 32 -20.68 6.61 4.56
C ALA A 32 -19.40 5.87 4.18
N LEU A 33 -18.57 6.50 3.34
CA LEU A 33 -17.25 5.96 3.06
C LEU A 33 -16.39 5.93 4.34
N PRO A 34 -15.53 4.92 4.50
CA PRO A 34 -14.61 4.86 5.63
C PRO A 34 -13.63 6.05 5.60
N PRO A 35 -12.94 6.35 6.72
CA PRO A 35 -11.80 7.28 6.72
C PRO A 35 -10.79 6.96 5.61
N LEU A 36 -10.18 7.99 5.03
CA LEU A 36 -9.14 7.83 4.02
C LEU A 36 -7.76 7.83 4.67
N SER A 37 -6.95 6.84 4.30
CA SER A 37 -5.54 6.71 4.69
C SER A 37 -4.69 6.55 3.43
N LEU A 38 -3.49 7.10 3.46
CA LEU A 38 -2.52 7.00 2.35
C LEU A 38 -1.42 6.02 2.73
N TYR A 39 -1.09 5.10 1.84
CA TYR A 39 0.11 4.25 1.95
C TYR A 39 1.05 4.56 0.79
N VAL A 40 2.29 4.93 1.10
CA VAL A 40 3.34 5.17 0.12
C VAL A 40 4.35 4.03 0.17
N HIS A 41 4.54 3.37 -0.96
CA HIS A 41 5.46 2.25 -1.09
C HIS A 41 6.83 2.71 -1.62
N LEU A 42 7.89 2.50 -0.84
CA LEU A 42 9.28 2.74 -1.23
C LEU A 42 10.02 1.40 -1.36
N PRO A 43 10.19 0.83 -2.57
CA PRO A 43 10.52 -0.58 -2.76
C PRO A 43 12.02 -0.91 -2.65
N TRP A 44 12.87 -0.08 -2.02
CA TRP A 44 14.32 -0.37 -1.99
C TRP A 44 14.81 -0.83 -0.63
N CYS A 45 15.66 -1.86 -0.64
CA CYS A 45 16.36 -2.37 0.53
C CYS A 45 17.88 -2.38 0.27
N LEU A 46 18.70 -2.35 1.32
CA LEU A 46 20.15 -2.56 1.17
C LEU A 46 20.47 -3.92 0.55
N LYS A 47 19.70 -4.94 0.95
CA LYS A 47 19.72 -6.29 0.40
C LYS A 47 18.35 -6.91 0.53
N LYS A 48 18.01 -7.84 -0.36
CA LYS A 48 16.77 -8.62 -0.25
C LYS A 48 16.99 -9.76 0.76
N CYS A 49 16.19 -9.80 1.82
CA CYS A 49 16.24 -10.90 2.79
C CYS A 49 15.65 -12.18 2.17
N PRO A 50 16.17 -13.38 2.50
CA PRO A 50 15.70 -14.64 1.93
C PRO A 50 14.26 -15.00 2.30
N TYR A 51 13.73 -14.40 3.38
CA TYR A 51 12.34 -14.55 3.81
C TYR A 51 11.41 -13.43 3.31
N CYS A 52 11.93 -12.41 2.63
CA CYS A 52 11.16 -11.23 2.29
C CYS A 52 10.34 -11.45 1.01
N ASP A 53 9.01 -11.52 1.18
CA ASP A 53 8.03 -11.60 0.10
C ASP A 53 7.39 -10.23 -0.24
N PHE A 54 7.87 -9.14 0.39
CA PHE A 54 7.46 -7.80 -0.02
C PHE A 54 8.04 -7.46 -1.39
N ASN A 55 7.27 -6.71 -2.18
CA ASN A 55 7.78 -6.08 -3.38
C ASN A 55 8.94 -5.14 -2.99
N SER A 56 10.16 -5.59 -3.27
CA SER A 56 11.38 -4.91 -2.86
C SER A 56 12.56 -5.29 -3.75
N HIS A 57 13.46 -4.34 -3.93
CA HIS A 57 14.63 -4.38 -4.79
C HIS A 57 15.87 -4.05 -3.99
N ALA A 58 16.94 -4.83 -4.19
CA ALA A 58 18.22 -4.49 -3.60
C ALA A 58 18.83 -3.28 -4.32
N VAL A 59 19.35 -2.32 -3.57
CA VAL A 59 20.21 -1.26 -4.09
C VAL A 59 21.55 -1.92 -4.42
N GLY A 60 21.70 -2.43 -5.64
CA GLY A 60 22.94 -3.08 -6.07
C GLY A 60 24.14 -2.15 -5.90
N GLY A 61 25.28 -2.68 -5.42
CA GLY A 61 26.41 -1.94 -4.85
C GLY A 61 27.16 -0.92 -5.73
N ALA A 62 26.62 -0.50 -6.87
CA ALA A 62 27.18 0.53 -7.73
C ALA A 62 26.16 1.55 -8.29
N SER A 63 24.84 1.36 -8.12
CA SER A 63 23.83 2.32 -8.59
C SER A 63 23.27 3.14 -7.44
N ALA A 64 23.29 4.46 -7.57
CA ALA A 64 22.55 5.35 -6.68
C ALA A 64 21.04 5.05 -6.77
N LEU A 65 20.32 5.30 -5.67
CA LEU A 65 18.86 5.27 -5.65
C LEU A 65 18.32 6.33 -6.61
N PRO A 66 17.39 5.99 -7.52
CA PRO A 66 16.79 6.95 -8.42
C PRO A 66 15.68 7.76 -7.70
N GLU A 67 16.01 8.38 -6.57
CA GLU A 67 15.04 9.04 -5.67
C GLU A 67 14.18 10.07 -6.43
N ALA A 68 14.80 11.02 -7.12
CA ALA A 68 14.10 12.08 -7.84
C ALA A 68 13.10 11.53 -8.87
N ARG A 69 13.57 10.62 -9.75
CA ARG A 69 12.72 9.98 -10.76
C ARG A 69 11.56 9.20 -10.12
N TYR A 70 11.78 8.60 -8.95
CA TYR A 70 10.73 7.86 -8.26
C TYR A 70 9.71 8.79 -7.60
N LEU A 71 10.15 9.89 -6.98
CA LEU A 71 9.26 10.90 -6.43
C LEU A 71 8.39 11.54 -7.52
N ASP A 72 8.96 11.85 -8.68
CA ASP A 72 8.20 12.35 -9.83
C ASP A 72 7.12 11.36 -10.26
N ALA A 73 7.45 10.06 -10.26
CA ALA A 73 6.50 9.00 -10.60
C ALA A 73 5.39 8.85 -9.53
N LEU A 74 5.74 8.89 -8.24
CA LEU A 74 4.76 8.85 -7.15
C LEU A 74 3.81 10.04 -7.20
N ARG A 75 4.34 11.23 -7.49
CA ARG A 75 3.53 12.43 -7.65
C ARG A 75 2.57 12.29 -8.83
N ALA A 76 3.05 11.86 -9.99
CA ALA A 76 2.21 11.65 -11.17
C ALA A 76 1.12 10.59 -10.93
N ASP A 77 1.45 9.51 -10.21
CA ASP A 77 0.48 8.48 -9.81
C ASP A 77 -0.60 9.06 -8.88
N LEU A 78 -0.19 9.85 -7.88
CA LEU A 78 -1.12 10.53 -6.99
C LEU A 78 -2.02 11.51 -7.75
N GLU A 79 -1.45 12.35 -8.64
CA GLU A 79 -2.20 13.28 -9.48
C GLU A 79 -3.25 12.55 -10.34
N ALA A 80 -2.92 11.39 -10.90
CA ALA A 80 -3.86 10.56 -11.66
C ALA A 80 -4.97 9.95 -10.78
N ALA A 81 -4.68 9.66 -9.51
CA ALA A 81 -5.64 9.11 -8.56
C ALA A 81 -6.56 10.18 -7.92
N LEU A 82 -6.19 11.46 -7.97
CA LEU A 82 -6.93 12.56 -7.34
C LEU A 82 -8.44 12.57 -7.64
N PRO A 83 -8.93 12.35 -8.88
CA PRO A 83 -10.37 12.34 -9.17
C PRO A 83 -11.17 11.29 -8.38
N LEU A 84 -10.52 10.23 -7.87
CA LEU A 84 -11.16 9.16 -7.10
C LEU A 84 -11.36 9.51 -5.62
N VAL A 85 -10.60 10.49 -5.11
CA VAL A 85 -10.52 10.79 -3.67
C VAL A 85 -10.65 12.28 -3.35
N TRP A 86 -10.88 13.12 -4.36
CA TRP A 86 -10.89 14.58 -4.23
C TRP A 86 -11.74 15.08 -3.07
N GLY A 87 -11.18 16.00 -2.27
CA GLY A 87 -11.86 16.62 -1.13
C GLY A 87 -12.00 15.73 0.12
N ARG A 88 -11.57 14.46 0.08
CA ARG A 88 -11.57 13.59 1.26
C ARG A 88 -10.29 13.82 2.08
N PRO A 89 -10.39 14.25 3.35
CA PRO A 89 -9.22 14.43 4.19
C PRO A 89 -8.56 13.09 4.51
N VAL A 90 -7.25 13.04 4.36
CA VAL A 90 -6.42 11.92 4.78
C VAL A 90 -6.17 12.03 6.29
N GLN A 91 -6.38 10.94 7.01
CA GLN A 91 -6.20 10.89 8.47
C GLN A 91 -4.83 10.32 8.85
N THR A 92 -4.28 9.43 8.05
CA THR A 92 -2.98 8.79 8.33
C THR A 92 -2.18 8.58 7.05
N VAL A 93 -0.86 8.73 7.15
CA VAL A 93 0.09 8.52 6.04
C VAL A 93 1.13 7.48 6.46
N PHE A 94 1.05 6.29 5.89
CA PHE A 94 2.00 5.21 6.14
C PHE A 94 3.04 5.15 5.03
N ILE A 95 4.32 5.22 5.38
CA ILE A 95 5.44 5.03 4.44
C ILE A 95 6.10 3.68 4.74
N GLY A 96 6.08 2.77 3.77
CA GLY A 96 6.59 1.41 3.96
C GLY A 96 7.12 0.78 2.69
N GLY A 97 7.29 -0.54 2.68
CA GLY A 97 7.78 -1.30 1.54
C GLY A 97 9.12 -1.95 1.84
N GLY A 98 10.17 -1.49 1.17
CA GLY A 98 11.54 -1.88 1.47
C GLY A 98 12.03 -1.25 2.77
N THR A 99 13.01 -0.36 2.66
CA THR A 99 13.63 0.36 3.77
C THR A 99 13.47 1.86 3.51
N PRO A 100 12.34 2.48 3.91
CA PRO A 100 12.10 3.92 3.70
C PRO A 100 13.23 4.83 4.18
N SER A 101 13.94 4.43 5.24
CA SER A 101 15.10 5.14 5.77
C SER A 101 16.32 5.18 4.86
N LEU A 102 16.29 4.54 3.69
CA LEU A 102 17.30 4.69 2.65
C LEU A 102 17.13 5.95 1.81
N PHE A 103 15.92 6.52 1.76
CA PHE A 103 15.70 7.79 1.08
C PHE A 103 16.31 8.91 1.89
N SER A 104 16.90 9.89 1.21
CA SER A 104 17.43 11.07 1.89
C SER A 104 16.33 11.85 2.64
N PRO A 105 16.67 12.55 3.73
CA PRO A 105 15.70 13.41 4.43
C PRO A 105 15.05 14.46 3.51
N ALA A 106 15.79 14.99 2.55
CA ALA A 106 15.28 15.94 1.56
C ALA A 106 14.21 15.31 0.65
N SER A 107 14.41 14.06 0.22
CA SER A 107 13.43 13.33 -0.57
C SER A 107 12.15 13.00 0.23
N ILE A 108 12.28 12.68 1.52
CA ILE A 108 11.12 12.48 2.39
C ILE A 108 10.36 13.80 2.61
N ASP A 109 11.07 14.91 2.80
CA ASP A 109 10.45 16.24 2.90
C ASP A 109 9.70 16.62 1.63
N GLN A 110 10.32 16.41 0.45
CA GLN A 110 9.66 16.62 -0.84
C GLN A 110 8.39 15.78 -0.97
N LEU A 111 8.45 14.48 -0.68
CA LEU A 111 7.31 13.58 -0.72
C LEU A 111 6.14 14.09 0.16
N LEU A 112 6.44 14.46 1.41
CA LEU A 112 5.43 14.98 2.33
C LEU A 112 4.88 16.34 1.87
N GLY A 113 5.73 17.17 1.26
CA GLY A 113 5.34 18.43 0.65
C GLY A 113 4.37 18.24 -0.51
N ASP A 114 4.67 17.34 -1.44
CA ASP A 114 3.81 17.00 -2.57
C ASP A 114 2.46 16.43 -2.09
N ILE A 115 2.47 15.54 -1.09
CA ILE A 115 1.24 15.00 -0.49
C ILE A 115 0.37 16.11 0.10
N ARG A 116 0.96 17.04 0.86
CA ARG A 116 0.23 18.18 1.45
C ARG A 116 -0.30 19.16 0.40
N ALA A 117 0.37 19.28 -0.74
CA ALA A 117 -0.05 20.14 -1.83
C ALA A 117 -1.25 19.56 -2.60
N LEU A 118 -1.32 18.23 -2.72
CA LEU A 118 -2.31 17.54 -3.54
C LEU A 118 -3.51 17.01 -2.72
N LEU A 119 -3.33 16.70 -1.44
CA LEU A 119 -4.36 16.11 -0.58
C LEU A 119 -4.58 16.95 0.70
N PRO A 120 -5.85 17.14 1.13
CA PRO A 120 -6.12 17.70 2.44
C PRO A 120 -5.71 16.70 3.53
N LEU A 121 -4.85 17.12 4.45
CA LEU A 121 -4.51 16.34 5.65
C LEU A 121 -5.32 16.84 6.84
N THR A 122 -5.80 15.91 7.66
CA THR A 122 -6.45 16.25 8.94
C THR A 122 -5.41 16.84 9.90
N ALA A 123 -5.81 17.81 10.73
CA ALA A 123 -4.95 18.29 11.80
C ALA A 123 -4.61 17.14 12.77
N GLY A 124 -3.32 16.93 13.03
CA GLY A 124 -2.85 15.80 13.83
C GLY A 124 -2.87 14.45 13.10
N ALA A 125 -2.92 14.45 11.76
CA ALA A 125 -2.67 13.23 10.99
C ALA A 125 -1.29 12.64 11.35
N GLU A 126 -1.28 11.33 11.61
CA GLU A 126 -0.08 10.54 11.96
C GLU A 126 0.52 9.82 10.76
#